data_AF-A0A2T9XWK8-F1
#
_entry.id   AF-A0A2T9XWK8-F1
#
_cell.length_a   1.000
_cell.length_b   1.000
_cell.length_c   1.000
_cell.angle_alpha   90.00
_cell.angle_beta   90.00
_cell.angle_gamma   90.00
#
_symmetry.space_group_name_H-M   'P 1'
#
loop_
_entity.id
_entity.type
_entity.pdbx_description
1 polymer ?
#
loop_
_entity_poly.entity_id
_entity_poly.type
_entity_poly.pdbx_seq_one_letter_code
_entity_poly.pdbx_strand_id
1 'polypeptide(L)'
;MTRDESDDGDAHEPAIAEPDAGAPRPELWAVPDEFAEGAARWFNRVAKSWSVELHPMLGKIGHEKATDLPSEEDLAVADLGLSTSLFRPIHVQVATTVDLDEVLTFDVPATLARLFEMADDWGGQLMRGMLSHISDVSDQYGQTVDASGREFGEVLIESLERLEIGFDENDDPVMPTLVLHPDLLVKLQEKSLTPEQEHRMVEILERKREEHRASQRRPDLP
;
A
#
# COMPACT_ATOMS: atom_id res chain seq x y z
N MET A 1 77.40 32.80 -0.81
CA MET A 1 77.84 31.40 -1.01
C MET A 1 76.64 30.54 -0.62
N THR A 2 76.00 29.90 -1.62
CA THR A 2 75.14 28.69 -1.54
C THR A 2 73.90 28.74 -0.61
N ARG A 3 72.66 28.36 -0.97
CA ARG A 3 71.98 27.76 -2.13
C ARG A 3 70.51 27.68 -1.65
N ASP A 4 69.58 28.47 -2.17
CA ASP A 4 68.54 28.07 -3.15
C ASP A 4 68.10 26.59 -3.07
N GLU A 5 66.97 26.32 -2.41
CA GLU A 5 66.14 25.13 -2.60
C GLU A 5 64.68 25.56 -2.41
N SER A 6 64.07 25.92 -3.54
CA SER A 6 62.64 26.10 -3.71
C SER A 6 62.07 24.72 -4.06
N ASP A 7 61.27 24.16 -3.15
CA ASP A 7 60.58 22.87 -3.30
C ASP A 7 59.24 23.14 -4.01
N ASP A 8 59.30 23.25 -5.34
CA ASP A 8 58.13 23.25 -6.22
C ASP A 8 57.64 21.80 -6.33
N GLY A 9 56.65 21.46 -5.51
CA GLY A 9 55.92 20.20 -5.58
C GLY A 9 55.07 20.16 -6.85
N ASP A 10 55.64 19.67 -7.94
CA ASP A 10 54.94 19.26 -9.16
C ASP A 10 53.88 18.20 -8.80
N ALA A 11 52.64 18.64 -8.66
CA ALA A 11 51.48 17.75 -8.63
C ALA A 11 51.33 17.14 -10.02
N HIS A 12 51.94 15.98 -10.23
CA HIS A 12 51.64 15.12 -11.36
C HIS A 12 50.17 14.72 -11.30
N GLU A 13 49.35 15.44 -12.05
CA GLU A 13 48.02 15.03 -12.46
C GLU A 13 48.18 13.66 -13.16
N PRO A 14 47.63 12.56 -12.62
CA PRO A 14 47.76 11.27 -13.25
C PRO A 14 47.06 11.35 -14.60
N ALA A 15 47.85 11.25 -15.67
CA ALA A 15 47.35 11.16 -17.02
C ALA A 15 46.31 10.03 -17.08
N ILE A 16 45.04 10.41 -17.24
CA ILE A 16 43.95 9.49 -17.53
C ILE A 16 44.31 8.88 -18.87
N ALA A 17 44.83 7.65 -18.83
CA ALA A 17 45.15 6.91 -20.03
C ALA A 17 43.87 6.83 -20.89
N GLU A 18 43.93 7.38 -22.10
CA GLU A 18 42.86 7.23 -23.07
C GLU A 18 42.56 5.73 -23.23
N PRO A 19 41.30 5.31 -23.12
CA PRO A 19 40.95 3.91 -23.25
C PRO A 19 41.38 3.42 -24.63
N ASP A 20 42.26 2.41 -24.64
CA ASP A 20 42.79 1.77 -25.84
C ASP A 20 41.64 1.40 -26.79
N ALA A 21 41.51 2.19 -27.87
CA ALA A 21 40.45 2.05 -28.87
C ALA A 21 40.54 0.72 -29.67
N GLY A 22 41.58 -0.09 -29.43
CA GLY A 22 41.79 -1.39 -30.05
C GLY A 22 41.53 -2.59 -29.13
N ALA A 23 41.27 -2.40 -27.83
CA ALA A 23 40.94 -3.52 -26.96
C ALA A 23 39.53 -4.04 -27.30
N PRO A 24 39.34 -5.36 -27.54
CA PRO A 24 38.00 -5.90 -27.73
C PRO A 24 37.20 -5.54 -26.48
N ARG A 25 36.09 -4.80 -26.67
CA ARG A 25 35.15 -4.54 -25.58
C ARG A 25 34.88 -5.88 -24.90
N PRO A 26 35.03 -5.99 -23.57
CA PRO A 26 34.70 -7.23 -22.88
C PRO A 26 33.29 -7.58 -23.33
N GLU A 27 33.14 -8.75 -23.95
CA GLU A 27 31.84 -9.33 -24.25
C GLU A 27 31.08 -9.31 -22.92
N LEU A 28 30.16 -8.37 -22.77
CA LEU A 28 29.20 -8.42 -21.68
C LEU A 28 28.54 -9.77 -21.85
N TRP A 29 28.89 -10.72 -20.99
CA TRP A 29 28.17 -11.98 -20.88
C TRP A 29 26.71 -11.59 -20.72
N ALA A 30 25.93 -11.82 -21.77
CA ALA A 30 24.51 -11.53 -21.76
C ALA A 30 23.95 -12.27 -20.55
N VAL A 31 23.39 -11.51 -19.60
CA VAL A 31 22.70 -12.08 -18.46
C VAL A 31 21.59 -12.95 -19.06
N PRO A 32 21.58 -14.27 -18.83
CA PRO A 32 20.53 -15.12 -19.39
C PRO A 32 19.16 -14.60 -18.94
N ASP A 33 18.18 -14.62 -19.83
CA ASP A 33 16.85 -14.04 -19.59
C ASP A 33 16.20 -14.62 -18.32
N GLU A 34 16.52 -15.89 -17.99
CA GLU A 34 16.02 -16.56 -16.80
C GLU A 34 16.48 -15.88 -15.49
N PHE A 35 17.68 -15.27 -15.48
CA PHE A 35 18.15 -14.51 -14.31
C PHE A 35 17.41 -13.18 -14.19
N ALA A 36 17.14 -12.50 -15.30
CA ALA A 36 16.36 -11.26 -15.30
C ALA A 36 14.92 -11.53 -14.82
N GLU A 37 14.28 -12.58 -15.35
CA GLU A 37 12.96 -13.02 -14.90
C GLU A 37 12.96 -13.44 -13.43
N GLY A 38 13.97 -14.20 -13.01
CA GLY A 38 14.13 -14.66 -11.64
C GLY A 38 14.28 -13.49 -10.66
N ALA A 39 15.13 -12.52 -11.00
CA ALA A 39 15.33 -11.31 -10.23
C ALA A 39 14.03 -10.49 -10.13
N ALA A 40 13.33 -10.27 -11.24
CA ALA A 40 12.05 -9.56 -11.25
C ALA A 40 10.99 -10.27 -10.40
N ARG A 41 10.89 -11.60 -10.47
CA ARG A 41 9.95 -12.38 -9.64
C ARG A 41 10.30 -12.31 -8.16
N TRP A 42 11.58 -12.44 -7.83
CA TRP A 42 12.06 -12.33 -6.44
C TRP A 42 11.77 -10.95 -5.88
N PHE A 43 12.15 -9.90 -6.60
CA PHE A 43 11.93 -8.51 -6.25
C PHE A 43 10.45 -8.20 -6.00
N ASN A 44 9.57 -8.56 -6.95
CA ASN A 44 8.13 -8.36 -6.81
C ASN A 44 7.56 -9.07 -5.58
N ARG A 45 8.08 -10.26 -5.26
CA ARG A 45 7.65 -11.01 -4.07
C ARG A 45 8.11 -10.33 -2.78
N VAL A 46 9.37 -9.89 -2.73
CA VAL A 46 9.93 -9.19 -1.56
C VAL A 46 9.21 -7.88 -1.34
N ALA A 47 9.09 -7.05 -2.37
CA ALA A 47 8.38 -5.78 -2.31
C ALA A 47 6.93 -6.00 -1.83
N LYS A 48 6.18 -6.93 -2.44
CA LYS A 48 4.82 -7.24 -1.99
C LYS A 48 4.75 -7.71 -0.54
N SER A 49 5.65 -8.61 -0.12
CA SER A 49 5.66 -9.14 1.24
C SER A 49 5.92 -8.04 2.26
N TRP A 50 6.94 -7.20 2.02
CA TRP A 50 7.29 -6.09 2.89
C TRP A 50 6.25 -4.98 2.87
N SER A 51 5.63 -4.67 1.73
CA SER A 51 4.52 -3.72 1.68
C SER A 51 3.36 -4.16 2.56
N VAL A 52 3.05 -5.46 2.62
CA VAL A 52 1.99 -5.98 3.51
C VAL A 52 2.40 -5.91 4.99
N GLU A 53 3.67 -6.17 5.30
CA GLU A 53 4.18 -6.04 6.68
C GLU A 53 4.20 -4.58 7.16
N LEU A 54 4.63 -3.65 6.29
CA LEU A 54 4.71 -2.22 6.57
C LEU A 54 3.34 -1.54 6.57
N HIS A 55 2.43 -2.02 5.73
CA HIS A 55 1.06 -1.53 5.61
C HIS A 55 0.06 -2.66 5.89
N PRO A 56 -0.15 -3.05 7.16
CA PRO A 56 -0.92 -4.24 7.54
C PRO A 56 -2.34 -4.32 6.98
N MET A 57 -2.95 -3.16 6.70
CA MET A 57 -4.27 -3.08 6.07
C MET A 57 -4.31 -3.75 4.69
N LEU A 58 -3.23 -3.70 3.92
CA LEU A 58 -3.12 -4.40 2.64
C LEU A 58 -3.20 -5.92 2.79
N GLY A 59 -2.78 -6.46 3.94
CA GLY A 59 -2.87 -7.88 4.26
C GLY A 59 -4.26 -8.34 4.70
N LYS A 60 -5.14 -7.41 5.09
CA LYS A 60 -6.52 -7.71 5.47
C LYS A 60 -7.46 -7.85 4.28
N ILE A 61 -7.01 -7.46 3.10
CA ILE A 61 -7.81 -7.44 1.89
C ILE A 61 -7.51 -8.69 1.06
N GLY A 62 -8.56 -9.28 0.51
CA GLY A 62 -8.43 -10.41 -0.39
C GLY A 62 -7.62 -10.03 -1.63
N HIS A 63 -6.61 -10.83 -1.95
CA HIS A 63 -5.86 -10.70 -3.21
C HIS A 63 -6.34 -11.79 -4.14
N GLU A 64 -7.07 -11.42 -5.18
CA GLU A 64 -7.43 -12.33 -6.26
C GLU A 64 -6.63 -11.99 -7.52
N LYS A 65 -6.11 -13.02 -8.19
CA LYS A 65 -5.53 -12.84 -9.52
C LYS A 65 -6.68 -12.84 -10.51
N ALA A 66 -7.04 -11.66 -11.00
CA ALA A 66 -7.95 -11.53 -12.12
C ALA A 66 -7.23 -11.98 -13.41
N THR A 67 -7.77 -13.01 -14.06
CA THR A 67 -7.25 -13.50 -15.35
C THR A 67 -7.71 -12.59 -16.51
N ASP A 68 -8.90 -12.00 -16.37
CA ASP A 68 -9.53 -11.15 -17.37
C ASP A 68 -9.66 -9.73 -16.81
N LEU A 69 -8.57 -8.96 -16.89
CA LEU A 69 -8.61 -7.52 -16.65
C LEU A 69 -8.90 -6.80 -17.97
N PRO A 70 -9.68 -5.71 -17.96
CA PRO A 70 -9.84 -4.86 -19.14
C PRO A 70 -8.47 -4.36 -19.59
N SER A 71 -8.25 -4.28 -20.91
CA SER A 71 -6.99 -3.71 -21.42
C SER A 71 -6.89 -2.22 -21.09
N GLU A 72 -5.69 -1.65 -21.14
CA GLU A 72 -5.51 -0.19 -20.94
C GLU A 72 -6.34 0.63 -21.93
N GLU A 73 -6.52 0.12 -23.17
CA GLU A 73 -7.38 0.73 -24.18
C GLU A 73 -8.87 0.66 -23.78
N ASP A 74 -9.33 -0.46 -23.22
CA ASP A 74 -10.71 -0.60 -22.71
C ASP A 74 -10.97 0.35 -21.52
N LEU A 75 -9.97 0.54 -20.65
CA LEU A 75 -10.06 1.47 -19.52
C LEU A 75 -10.08 2.93 -19.96
N ALA A 76 -9.29 3.28 -20.99
CA ALA A 76 -9.30 4.62 -21.57
C ALA A 76 -10.64 4.96 -22.24
N VAL A 77 -11.32 3.96 -22.83
CA VAL A 77 -12.67 4.12 -23.39
C VAL A 77 -13.74 4.14 -22.28
N ALA A 78 -13.53 3.45 -21.16
CA ALA A 78 -14.44 3.49 -20.02
C ALA A 78 -14.54 4.89 -19.38
N ASP A 79 -13.46 5.69 -19.43
CA ASP A 79 -13.43 7.09 -18.99
C ASP A 79 -14.37 8.01 -19.81
N LEU A 80 -14.93 7.51 -20.93
CA LEU A 80 -15.97 8.17 -21.74
C LEU A 80 -17.41 7.94 -21.22
N GLY A 81 -17.57 7.53 -19.96
CA GLY A 81 -18.88 7.44 -19.29
C GLY A 81 -19.45 6.03 -19.13
N LEU A 82 -18.63 4.98 -19.30
CA LEU A 82 -18.99 3.58 -18.99
C LEU A 82 -18.19 3.00 -17.81
N SER A 83 -17.31 3.80 -17.19
CA SER A 83 -16.60 3.44 -15.96
C SER A 83 -17.62 3.18 -14.85
N THR A 84 -17.73 1.93 -14.41
CA THR A 84 -18.40 1.66 -13.15
C THR A 84 -17.54 2.25 -12.05
N SER A 85 -18.13 3.00 -11.11
CA SER A 85 -17.39 3.54 -9.95
C SER A 85 -16.85 2.46 -9.02
N LEU A 86 -17.12 1.19 -9.32
CA LEU A 86 -16.71 0.02 -8.56
C LEU A 86 -15.35 -0.54 -8.99
N PHE A 87 -14.79 -0.06 -10.10
CA PHE A 87 -13.46 -0.44 -10.56
C PHE A 87 -12.63 0.81 -10.89
N ARG A 88 -11.47 0.95 -10.24
CA ARG A 88 -10.49 2.00 -10.54
C ARG A 88 -9.08 1.39 -10.60
N PRO A 89 -8.32 1.59 -11.69
CA PRO A 89 -6.91 1.24 -11.71
C PRO A 89 -6.14 2.19 -10.78
N ILE A 90 -5.25 1.64 -9.96
CA ILE A 90 -4.29 2.40 -9.16
C ILE A 90 -2.94 2.26 -9.84
N HIS A 91 -2.44 3.34 -10.42
CA HIS A 91 -1.10 3.39 -10.98
C HIS A 91 -0.10 3.62 -9.85
N VAL A 92 0.84 2.69 -9.72
CA VAL A 92 1.94 2.80 -8.76
C VAL A 92 3.22 2.99 -9.56
N GLN A 93 3.98 4.03 -9.22
CA GLN A 93 5.29 4.28 -9.80
C GLN A 93 6.29 4.49 -8.67
N VAL A 94 7.35 3.71 -8.67
CA VAL A 94 8.48 3.91 -7.76
C VAL A 94 9.70 4.28 -8.58
N ALA A 95 10.18 5.50 -8.39
CA ALA A 95 11.44 5.97 -8.98
C ALA A 95 12.57 5.62 -8.00
N THR A 96 13.56 4.85 -8.46
CA THR A 96 14.75 4.55 -7.67
C THR A 96 16.00 4.93 -8.46
N THR A 97 16.99 5.49 -7.75
CA THR A 97 18.32 5.78 -8.28
C THR A 97 19.29 4.81 -7.62
N VAL A 98 20.06 4.11 -8.44
CA VAL A 98 21.05 3.13 -7.99
C VAL A 98 22.43 3.65 -8.37
N ASP A 99 23.33 3.70 -7.38
CA ASP A 99 24.73 4.02 -7.61
C ASP A 99 25.45 2.84 -8.28
N LEU A 100 26.23 3.10 -9.33
CA LEU A 100 26.89 2.04 -10.09
C LEU A 100 27.94 1.32 -9.24
N ASP A 101 28.67 2.03 -8.38
CA ASP A 101 29.71 1.43 -7.54
C ASP A 101 29.10 0.48 -6.51
N GLU A 102 27.91 0.79 -5.98
CA GLU A 102 27.19 -0.11 -5.09
C GLU A 102 26.75 -1.41 -5.78
N VAL A 103 26.37 -1.33 -7.07
CA VAL A 103 26.04 -2.52 -7.88
C VAL A 103 27.29 -3.36 -8.14
N LEU A 104 28.40 -2.70 -8.51
CA LEU A 104 29.66 -3.37 -8.83
C LEU A 104 30.31 -4.01 -7.59
N THR A 105 30.16 -3.39 -6.42
CA THR A 105 30.66 -3.90 -5.13
C THR A 105 29.71 -4.87 -4.45
N PHE A 106 28.50 -5.04 -4.99
CA PHE A 106 27.44 -5.90 -4.43
C PHE A 106 27.15 -5.55 -2.97
N ASP A 107 26.92 -4.27 -2.68
CA ASP A 107 26.56 -3.81 -1.34
C ASP A 107 25.15 -4.32 -0.99
N VAL A 108 25.12 -5.48 -0.32
CA VAL A 108 23.89 -6.14 0.11
C VAL A 108 23.10 -5.27 1.09
N PRO A 109 23.69 -4.68 2.15
CA PRO A 109 22.99 -3.74 3.02
C PRO A 109 22.29 -2.59 2.28
N ALA A 110 23.00 -1.89 1.37
CA ALA A 110 22.43 -0.77 0.62
C ALA A 110 21.28 -1.24 -0.30
N THR A 111 21.45 -2.39 -0.94
CA THR A 111 20.41 -3.01 -1.76
C THR A 111 19.16 -3.33 -0.94
N LEU A 112 19.30 -3.93 0.23
CA LEU A 112 18.17 -4.28 1.11
C LEU A 112 17.46 -3.03 1.64
N ALA A 113 18.20 -1.97 2.00
CA ALA A 113 17.63 -0.71 2.43
C ALA A 113 16.76 -0.07 1.33
N ARG A 114 17.24 -0.05 0.09
CA ARG A 114 16.46 0.44 -1.06
C ARG A 114 15.22 -0.38 -1.33
N LEU A 115 15.34 -1.71 -1.27
CA LEU A 115 14.18 -2.60 -1.42
C LEU A 115 13.11 -2.31 -0.36
N PHE A 116 13.53 -2.00 0.87
CA PHE A 116 12.64 -1.64 1.96
C PHE A 116 11.94 -0.31 1.71
N GLU A 117 12.69 0.73 1.34
CA GLU A 117 12.14 2.06 1.00
C GLU A 117 11.13 1.98 -0.15
N MET A 118 11.45 1.20 -1.19
CA MET A 118 10.54 0.98 -2.31
C MET A 118 9.29 0.20 -1.88
N ALA A 119 9.42 -0.81 -1.03
CA ALA A 119 8.27 -1.54 -0.51
C ALA A 119 7.35 -0.62 0.33
N ASP A 120 7.93 0.31 1.08
CA ASP A 120 7.19 1.32 1.83
C ASP A 120 6.45 2.29 0.90
N ASP A 121 7.14 2.85 -0.09
CA ASP A 121 6.53 3.77 -1.05
C ASP A 121 5.43 3.09 -1.86
N TRP A 122 5.68 1.89 -2.40
CA TRP A 122 4.67 1.11 -3.11
C TRP A 122 3.47 0.82 -2.21
N GLY A 123 3.70 0.29 -1.01
CA GLY A 123 2.63 -0.02 -0.06
C GLY A 123 1.82 1.22 0.32
N GLY A 124 2.49 2.34 0.57
CA GLY A 124 1.86 3.62 0.86
C GLY A 124 1.02 4.16 -0.30
N GLN A 125 1.50 4.05 -1.54
CA GLN A 125 0.73 4.44 -2.73
C GLN A 125 -0.54 3.60 -2.88
N LEU A 126 -0.43 2.27 -2.72
CA LEU A 126 -1.59 1.37 -2.76
C LEU A 126 -2.60 1.69 -1.66
N MET A 127 -2.12 1.88 -0.43
CA MET A 127 -2.98 2.18 0.71
C MET A 127 -3.73 3.50 0.52
N ARG A 128 -3.04 4.56 0.07
CA ARG A 128 -3.66 5.86 -0.23
C ARG A 128 -4.68 5.75 -1.37
N GLY A 129 -4.32 5.09 -2.46
CA GLY A 129 -5.22 4.90 -3.60
C GLY A 129 -6.49 4.18 -3.22
N MET A 130 -6.36 3.13 -2.40
CA MET A 130 -7.50 2.37 -1.89
C MET A 130 -8.39 3.18 -0.95
N LEU A 131 -7.83 3.88 0.05
CA LEU A 131 -8.63 4.70 0.97
C LEU A 131 -9.34 5.83 0.23
N SER A 132 -8.65 6.46 -0.74
CA SER A 132 -9.26 7.47 -1.60
C SER A 132 -10.42 6.88 -2.38
N HIS A 133 -10.26 5.68 -2.94
CA HIS A 133 -11.33 5.03 -3.68
C HIS A 133 -12.54 4.69 -2.80
N ILE A 134 -12.30 4.13 -1.60
CA ILE A 134 -13.37 3.87 -0.62
C ILE A 134 -14.08 5.18 -0.26
N SER A 135 -13.34 6.27 -0.03
CA SER A 135 -13.92 7.58 0.28
C SER A 135 -14.80 8.08 -0.86
N ASP A 136 -14.28 8.08 -2.10
CA ASP A 136 -15.00 8.56 -3.27
C ASP A 136 -16.31 7.79 -3.49
N VAL A 137 -16.26 6.45 -3.38
CA VAL A 137 -17.45 5.59 -3.49
C VAL A 137 -18.43 5.88 -2.34
N SER A 138 -17.93 5.99 -1.11
CA SER A 138 -18.78 6.29 0.06
C SER A 138 -19.50 7.63 -0.10
N ASP A 139 -18.82 8.65 -0.60
CA ASP A 139 -19.40 9.97 -0.87
C ASP A 139 -20.42 9.91 -2.00
N GLN A 140 -20.11 9.20 -3.09
CA GLN A 140 -21.00 9.05 -4.23
C GLN A 140 -22.34 8.39 -3.86
N TYR A 141 -22.31 7.38 -2.98
CA TYR A 141 -23.50 6.64 -2.54
C TYR A 141 -24.10 7.19 -1.24
N GLY A 142 -23.60 8.32 -0.72
CA GLY A 142 -24.13 8.95 0.49
C GLY A 142 -23.95 8.11 1.76
N GLN A 143 -22.94 7.24 1.80
CA GLN A 143 -22.60 6.40 2.96
C GLN A 143 -21.76 7.16 4.00
N THR A 144 -21.32 8.37 3.68
CA THR A 144 -20.53 9.22 4.58
C THR A 144 -21.37 9.74 5.75
N VAL A 145 -20.77 9.73 6.94
CA VAL A 145 -21.35 10.28 8.18
C VAL A 145 -20.51 11.50 8.59
N ASP A 146 -21.15 12.65 8.72
CA ASP A 146 -20.47 13.86 9.22
C ASP A 146 -20.25 13.76 10.73
N ALA A 147 -18.98 13.77 11.12
CA ALA A 147 -18.54 13.71 12.51
C ALA A 147 -18.19 15.09 13.10
N SER A 148 -18.32 16.17 12.32
CA SER A 148 -17.84 17.50 12.69
C SER A 148 -18.55 18.03 13.93
N GLY A 149 -17.79 18.29 15.00
CA GLY A 149 -18.31 18.84 16.25
C GLY A 149 -19.15 17.87 17.09
N ARG A 150 -19.20 16.58 16.71
CA ARG A 150 -19.96 15.54 17.41
C ARG A 150 -19.06 14.67 18.28
N GLU A 151 -19.65 14.01 19.27
CA GLU A 151 -18.94 13.01 20.06
C GLU A 151 -18.72 11.73 19.25
N PHE A 152 -17.52 11.17 19.37
CA PHE A 152 -17.13 9.97 18.63
C PHE A 152 -18.07 8.79 18.88
N GLY A 153 -18.54 8.59 20.13
CA GLY A 153 -19.47 7.51 20.47
C GLY A 153 -20.77 7.57 19.68
N GLU A 154 -21.37 8.75 19.53
CA GLU A 154 -22.58 8.93 18.73
C GLU A 154 -22.35 8.69 17.24
N VAL A 155 -21.21 9.13 16.72
CA VAL A 155 -20.83 8.89 15.31
C VAL A 155 -20.59 7.40 15.06
N LEU A 156 -19.94 6.71 15.99
CA LEU A 156 -19.70 5.27 15.92
C LEU A 156 -21.02 4.50 15.94
N ILE A 157 -21.94 4.84 16.84
CA ILE A 157 -23.28 4.25 16.93
C ILE A 157 -24.06 4.42 15.62
N GLU A 158 -24.09 5.65 15.08
CA GLU A 158 -24.74 5.92 13.79
C GLU A 158 -24.11 5.12 12.65
N SER A 159 -22.77 5.04 12.64
CA SER A 159 -22.04 4.28 11.61
C SER A 159 -22.36 2.79 11.71
N LEU A 160 -22.36 2.22 12.92
CA LEU A 160 -22.72 0.82 13.14
C LEU A 160 -24.16 0.54 12.71
N GLU A 161 -25.10 1.46 12.93
CA GLU A 161 -26.48 1.30 12.48
C GLU A 161 -26.58 1.20 10.95
N ARG A 162 -25.82 2.02 10.22
CA ARG A 162 -25.79 2.02 8.74
C ARG A 162 -25.03 0.86 8.14
N LEU A 163 -24.01 0.35 8.82
CA LEU A 163 -23.18 -0.74 8.31
C LEU A 163 -23.92 -2.08 8.38
N GLU A 164 -23.76 -2.89 7.34
CA GLU A 164 -24.11 -4.31 7.40
C GLU A 164 -23.02 -5.05 8.20
N ILE A 165 -23.43 -5.74 9.26
CA ILE A 165 -22.51 -6.48 10.14
C ILE A 165 -22.75 -7.97 9.89
N GLY A 166 -21.68 -8.67 9.52
CA GLY A 166 -21.67 -10.13 9.44
C GLY A 166 -21.52 -10.76 10.82
N PHE A 167 -21.94 -12.01 10.95
CA PHE A 167 -21.77 -12.83 12.14
C PHE A 167 -20.99 -14.08 11.80
N ASP A 168 -20.11 -14.52 12.71
CA ASP A 168 -19.32 -15.74 12.53
C ASP A 168 -20.10 -17.02 12.94
N GLU A 169 -19.42 -18.17 12.94
CA GLU A 169 -20.03 -19.46 13.30
C GLU A 169 -20.52 -19.53 14.77
N ASN A 170 -20.02 -18.65 15.64
CA ASN A 170 -20.41 -18.57 17.04
C ASN A 170 -21.49 -17.50 17.28
N ASP A 171 -22.01 -16.87 16.22
CA ASP A 171 -22.98 -15.76 16.28
C ASP A 171 -22.40 -14.48 16.93
N ASP A 172 -21.07 -14.35 16.88
CA ASP A 172 -20.34 -13.15 17.29
C ASP A 172 -20.25 -12.15 16.12
N PRO A 173 -20.50 -10.85 16.37
CA PRO A 173 -20.43 -9.85 15.31
C PRO A 173 -19.00 -9.65 14.82
N VAL A 174 -18.81 -9.73 13.50
CA VAL A 174 -17.54 -9.39 12.85
C VAL A 174 -17.43 -7.88 12.75
N MET A 175 -16.80 -7.28 13.76
CA MET A 175 -16.69 -5.82 13.86
C MET A 175 -15.85 -5.22 12.73
N PRO A 176 -16.25 -4.05 12.19
CA PRO A 176 -15.51 -3.37 11.13
C PRO A 176 -14.12 -2.93 11.64
N THR A 177 -13.13 -2.95 10.74
CA THR A 177 -11.81 -2.40 11.04
C THR A 177 -11.88 -0.87 10.96
N LEU A 178 -11.59 -0.21 12.08
CA LEU A 178 -11.60 1.25 12.16
C LEU A 178 -10.19 1.80 11.90
N VAL A 179 -10.05 2.64 10.87
CA VAL A 179 -8.79 3.32 10.53
C VAL A 179 -8.84 4.75 11.05
N LEU A 180 -7.94 5.10 11.96
CA LEU A 180 -7.88 6.42 12.60
C LEU A 180 -6.49 7.02 12.50
N HIS A 181 -6.43 8.35 12.47
CA HIS A 181 -5.18 9.08 12.66
C HIS A 181 -4.66 8.89 14.10
N PRO A 182 -3.35 8.71 14.34
CA PRO A 182 -2.79 8.48 15.67
C PRO A 182 -3.18 9.57 16.68
N ASP A 183 -3.21 10.84 16.27
CA ASP A 183 -3.63 11.94 17.16
C ASP A 183 -5.08 11.81 17.65
N LEU A 184 -5.96 11.24 16.81
CA LEU A 184 -7.33 10.99 17.20
C LEU A 184 -7.41 9.81 18.17
N LEU A 185 -6.62 8.76 17.94
CA LEU A 185 -6.55 7.61 18.84
C LEU A 185 -6.16 8.02 20.27
N VAL A 186 -5.16 8.89 20.42
CA VAL A 186 -4.76 9.41 21.75
C VAL A 186 -5.92 10.15 22.43
N LYS A 187 -6.66 10.99 21.69
CA LYS A 187 -7.82 11.72 22.23
C LYS A 187 -8.97 10.78 22.62
N LEU A 188 -9.10 9.63 21.97
CA LEU A 188 -10.14 8.64 22.24
C LEU A 188 -9.76 7.71 23.39
N GLN A 189 -8.47 7.44 23.63
CA GLN A 189 -8.04 6.62 24.77
C GLN A 189 -8.48 7.21 26.12
N GLU A 190 -8.58 8.53 26.21
CA GLU A 190 -9.04 9.24 27.40
C GLU A 190 -10.57 9.30 27.54
N LYS A 191 -11.32 8.93 26.48
CA LYS A 191 -12.77 9.03 26.42
C LYS A 191 -13.38 7.64 26.22
N SER A 192 -13.82 7.02 27.32
CA SER A 192 -14.67 5.85 27.26
C SER A 192 -16.08 6.21 26.78
N LEU A 193 -16.76 5.25 26.16
CA LEU A 193 -18.19 5.37 25.86
C LEU A 193 -18.98 5.54 27.16
N THR A 194 -20.09 6.29 27.11
CA THR A 194 -20.99 6.37 28.26
C THR A 194 -21.81 5.08 28.39
N PRO A 195 -22.30 4.73 29.59
CA PRO A 195 -23.15 3.54 29.77
C PRO A 195 -24.39 3.53 28.85
N GLU A 196 -24.97 4.70 28.56
CA GLU A 196 -26.09 4.84 27.65
C GLU A 196 -25.70 4.54 26.19
N GLN A 197 -24.50 4.95 25.78
CA GLN A 197 -23.96 4.67 24.46
C GLN A 197 -23.67 3.18 24.28
N GLU A 198 -23.07 2.54 25.29
CA GLU A 198 -22.83 1.09 25.30
C GLU A 198 -24.15 0.31 25.17
N HIS A 199 -25.19 0.71 25.93
CA HIS A 199 -26.51 0.07 25.84
C HIS A 199 -27.10 0.18 24.43
N ARG A 200 -27.04 1.37 23.81
CA ARG A 200 -27.51 1.58 22.44
C ARG A 200 -26.75 0.74 21.42
N MET A 201 -25.43 0.59 21.59
CA MET A 201 -24.63 -0.28 20.73
C MET A 201 -25.09 -1.75 20.83
N VAL A 202 -25.33 -2.25 22.04
CA VAL A 202 -25.82 -3.61 22.27
C VAL A 202 -27.19 -3.82 21.61
N GLU A 203 -28.12 -2.88 21.77
CA GLU A 203 -29.44 -2.96 21.14
C GLU A 203 -29.35 -3.03 19.60
N ILE A 204 -28.46 -2.23 19.00
CA ILE A 204 -28.23 -2.25 17.54
C ILE A 204 -27.69 -3.61 17.11
N LEU A 205 -26.72 -4.16 17.83
CA LEU A 205 -26.11 -5.46 17.52
C LEU A 205 -27.12 -6.60 17.66
N GLU A 206 -27.95 -6.62 18.71
CA GLU A 206 -29.00 -7.65 18.88
C GLU A 206 -30.05 -7.58 17.77
N ARG A 207 -30.47 -6.37 17.36
CA ARG A 207 -31.39 -6.21 16.23
C ARG A 207 -30.79 -6.77 14.94
N LYS A 208 -29.54 -6.42 14.62
CA LYS A 208 -28.85 -6.92 13.42
C LYS A 208 -28.64 -8.44 13.46
N ARG A 209 -28.41 -9.00 14.64
CA ARG A 209 -28.30 -10.45 14.82
C ARG A 209 -29.61 -11.15 14.49
N GLU A 210 -30.75 -10.64 14.98
CA GLU A 210 -32.05 -11.23 14.64
C GLU A 210 -32.38 -11.09 13.15
N GLU A 211 -32.04 -9.95 12.53
CA GLU A 211 -32.15 -9.77 11.07
C GLU A 211 -31.32 -10.80 10.31
N HIS A 212 -30.08 -11.04 10.73
CA HIS A 212 -29.18 -12.02 10.12
C HIS A 212 -29.71 -13.46 10.27
N ARG A 213 -30.20 -13.83 11.46
CA ARG A 213 -30.84 -15.14 11.66
C ARG A 213 -32.12 -15.28 10.83
N ALA A 214 -32.89 -14.20 10.69
CA ALA A 214 -34.09 -14.20 9.87
C ALA A 214 -33.79 -14.38 8.38
N SER A 215 -32.69 -13.78 7.87
CA SER A 215 -32.26 -13.98 6.48
C SER A 215 -31.79 -15.40 6.23
N GLN A 216 -31.06 -16.03 7.16
CA GLN A 216 -30.64 -17.44 7.02
C GLN A 216 -31.82 -18.44 7.07
N ARG A 217 -32.89 -18.11 7.80
CA ARG A 217 -34.08 -18.96 7.93
C ARG A 217 -34.98 -18.97 6.70
N ARG A 218 -34.81 -18.03 5.75
CA ARG A 218 -35.53 -18.05 4.47
C ARG A 218 -34.80 -19.06 3.57
N PRO A 219 -35.37 -20.25 3.32
CA PRO A 219 -34.82 -21.13 2.30
C PRO A 219 -34.93 -20.39 0.98
N ASP A 220 -33.88 -20.41 0.17
CA ASP A 220 -33.99 -20.04 -1.24
C ASP A 220 -35.15 -20.84 -1.82
N LEU A 221 -36.23 -20.14 -2.15
CA LEU A 221 -37.34 -20.74 -2.88
C LEU A 221 -36.80 -21.13 -4.26
N PRO A 222 -36.96 -22.39 -4.68
CA PRO A 222 -36.45 -22.90 -5.94
C PRO A 222 -37.06 -22.21 -7.17
#